data_AF-A0A8S2SBU1-F1
#
_entry.id   AF-A0A8S2SBU1-F1
#
_cell.length_a   1.000
_cell.length_b   1.000
_cell.length_c   1.000
_cell.angle_alpha   90.00
_cell.angle_beta   90.00
_cell.angle_gamma   90.00
#
_symmetry.space_group_name_H-M   'P 1'
#
loop_
_entity.id
_entity.type
_entity.pdbx_description
1 polymer ?
#
loop_
_entity_poly.entity_id
_entity_poly.type
_entity_poly.pdbx_seq_one_letter_code
_entity_poly.pdbx_strand_id
1 'polypeptide(L)'
;MSKAQAVAERLNISPSLLSTIPDDHPVWNIQAYYIAQLCAATMYLTSVERIIIGGGLMKRQILFKLIRKHFHQILNNYINIPIITQNIDEYICPSQLGDLIGIQSA
;
A
#
# COMPACT_ATOMS: atom_id res chain seq x y z
N MET A 1 16.19 8.24 1.87
CA MET A 1 16.22 6.77 1.95
C MET A 1 15.03 6.23 1.17
N SER A 2 15.24 5.41 0.13
CA SER A 2 14.11 4.85 -0.63
C SER A 2 13.35 3.86 0.25
N LYS A 3 12.01 3.86 0.23
CA LYS A 3 11.19 3.01 1.12
C LYS A 3 11.46 1.50 0.94
N ALA A 4 11.90 1.10 -0.25
CA ALA A 4 12.32 -0.27 -0.53
C ALA A 4 13.62 -0.65 0.19
N GLN A 5 14.51 0.32 0.43
CA GLN A 5 15.78 0.09 1.11
C GLN A 5 15.61 -0.28 2.58
N ALA A 6 14.64 0.33 3.27
CA ALA A 6 14.31 -0.05 4.65
C ALA A 6 13.82 -1.51 4.77
N VAL A 7 13.13 -2.03 3.74
CA VAL A 7 12.73 -3.44 3.68
C VAL A 7 13.94 -4.35 3.46
N ALA A 8 14.84 -3.94 2.55
CA ALA A 8 16.05 -4.68 2.22
C ALA A 8 17.01 -4.77 3.42
N GLU A 9 17.22 -3.66 4.13
CA GLU A 9 18.01 -3.58 5.36
C GLU A 9 17.44 -4.49 6.44
N ARG A 10 16.12 -4.50 6.64
CA ARG A 10 15.46 -5.38 7.63
C ARG A 10 15.70 -6.86 7.36
N LEU A 11 15.88 -7.24 6.10
CA LEU A 11 16.13 -8.61 5.68
C LEU A 11 17.62 -8.92 5.51
N ASN A 12 18.51 -7.95 5.76
CA ASN A 12 19.95 -8.05 5.46
C ASN A 12 20.25 -8.49 4.02
N ILE A 13 19.45 -8.04 3.05
CA ILE A 13 19.63 -8.35 1.63
C ILE A 13 19.88 -7.08 0.82
N SER A 14 20.48 -7.24 -0.36
CA SER A 14 20.56 -6.17 -1.36
C SER A 14 19.16 -5.82 -1.90
N PRO A 15 18.85 -4.53 -2.17
CA PRO A 15 17.55 -4.12 -2.69
C PRO A 15 17.13 -4.80 -4.00
N SER A 16 18.10 -5.22 -4.82
CA SER A 16 17.87 -5.96 -6.07
C SER A 16 17.27 -7.35 -5.86
N LEU A 17 17.42 -7.95 -4.66
CA LEU A 17 16.91 -9.29 -4.34
C LEU A 17 15.46 -9.28 -3.84
N LEU A 18 14.85 -8.10 -3.60
CA LEU A 18 13.47 -7.96 -3.11
C LEU A 18 12.43 -8.60 -4.05
N SER A 19 12.71 -8.66 -5.36
CA SER A 19 11.85 -9.33 -6.34
C SER A 19 11.82 -10.85 -6.15
N THR A 20 12.91 -11.44 -5.66
CA THR A 20 13.11 -12.90 -5.50
C THR A 20 12.38 -13.45 -4.28
N ILE A 21 12.00 -12.59 -3.32
CA ILE A 21 11.29 -13.01 -2.12
C ILE A 21 9.89 -13.53 -2.51
N PRO A 22 9.48 -14.71 -2.02
CA PRO A 22 8.14 -15.25 -2.23
C PRO A 22 7.04 -14.32 -1.73
N ASP A 23 5.87 -14.38 -2.36
CA ASP A 23 4.70 -13.59 -1.97
C ASP A 23 4.17 -13.92 -0.57
N ASP A 24 4.39 -15.15 -0.09
CA ASP A 24 3.97 -15.60 1.23
C ASP A 24 4.94 -15.17 2.36
N HIS A 25 6.02 -14.47 2.03
CA HIS A 25 6.98 -14.06 3.04
C HIS A 25 6.37 -13.03 4.02
N PRO A 26 6.54 -13.20 5.35
CA PRO A 26 5.88 -12.38 6.37
C PRO A 26 6.22 -10.88 6.28
N VAL A 27 7.34 -10.54 5.66
CA VAL A 27 7.74 -9.14 5.42
C VAL A 27 6.69 -8.35 4.66
N TRP A 28 5.96 -8.98 3.74
CA TRP A 28 4.94 -8.30 2.93
C TRP A 28 3.70 -7.99 3.75
N ASN A 29 3.35 -8.88 4.68
CA ASN A 29 2.27 -8.65 5.62
C ASN A 29 2.59 -7.47 6.56
N ILE A 30 3.82 -7.42 7.08
CA ILE A 30 4.29 -6.31 7.93
C ILE A 30 4.27 -4.98 7.16
N GLN A 31 4.78 -4.97 5.94
CA GLN A 31 4.79 -3.75 5.12
C GLN A 31 3.39 -3.29 4.72
N ALA A 32 2.53 -4.23 4.31
CA ALA A 32 1.14 -3.93 4.03
C ALA A 32 0.42 -3.35 5.25
N TYR A 33 0.70 -3.87 6.45
CA TYR A 33 0.13 -3.37 7.70
C TYR A 33 0.53 -1.91 7.97
N TYR A 34 1.82 -1.56 7.84
CA TYR A 34 2.25 -0.18 8.03
C TYR A 34 1.66 0.79 7.00
N ILE A 35 1.52 0.35 5.75
CA ILE A 35 0.88 1.17 4.71
C ILE A 35 -0.61 1.33 5.00
N ALA A 36 -1.29 0.28 5.44
CA ALA A 36 -2.69 0.35 5.82
C ALA A 36 -2.93 1.31 7.00
N GLN A 37 -2.04 1.34 7.99
CA GLN A 37 -2.09 2.34 9.08
C GLN A 37 -1.97 3.77 8.55
N LEU A 38 -1.04 4.01 7.61
CA LEU A 38 -0.91 5.31 6.96
C LEU A 38 -2.20 5.69 6.23
N CYS A 39 -2.79 4.77 5.45
CA CYS A 39 -4.06 5.00 4.76
C CYS A 39 -5.20 5.34 5.74
N ALA A 40 -5.31 4.60 6.84
CA ALA A 40 -6.33 4.86 7.86
C ALA A 40 -6.12 6.23 8.52
N ALA A 41 -4.88 6.57 8.87
CA ALA A 41 -4.56 7.89 9.42
C ALA A 41 -4.91 9.02 8.44
N THR A 42 -4.58 8.88 7.16
CA THR A 42 -4.95 9.86 6.13
C THR A 42 -6.47 10.00 6.02
N MET A 43 -7.21 8.89 5.98
CA MET A 43 -8.68 8.90 5.96
C MET A 43 -9.24 9.64 7.18
N TYR A 44 -8.76 9.33 8.39
CA TYR A 44 -9.24 9.98 9.61
C TYR A 44 -8.92 11.47 9.69
N LEU A 45 -7.75 11.90 9.19
CA LEU A 45 -7.31 13.29 9.28
C LEU A 45 -7.91 14.18 8.21
N THR A 46 -8.11 13.64 7.01
CA THR A 46 -8.39 14.46 5.81
C THR A 46 -9.62 14.02 5.03
N SER A 47 -10.30 12.93 5.44
CA SER A 47 -11.50 12.39 4.79
C SER A 47 -11.40 12.31 3.27
N VAL A 48 -10.24 11.87 2.77
CA VAL A 48 -9.97 11.78 1.33
C VAL A 48 -10.92 10.79 0.65
N GLU A 49 -11.31 11.13 -0.58
CA GLU A 49 -12.21 10.33 -1.41
C GLU A 49 -11.49 9.16 -2.10
N ARG A 50 -10.16 9.24 -2.25
CA ARG A 50 -9.33 8.21 -2.89
C ARG A 50 -7.88 8.27 -2.40
N ILE A 51 -7.25 7.10 -2.27
CA ILE A 51 -5.85 6.93 -1.94
C ILE A 51 -5.15 6.18 -3.09
N ILE A 52 -4.31 6.90 -3.82
CA ILE A 52 -3.52 6.33 -4.93
C ILE A 52 -2.12 6.03 -4.42
N ILE A 53 -1.70 4.76 -4.48
CA ILE A 53 -0.38 4.33 -4.00
C ILE A 53 0.49 3.93 -5.20
N GLY A 54 1.65 4.57 -5.31
CA GLY A 54 2.66 4.28 -6.33
C GLY A 54 4.00 3.83 -5.75
N GLY A 55 5.00 3.71 -6.62
CA GLY A 55 6.38 3.36 -6.28
C GLY A 55 6.73 1.89 -6.54
N GLY A 56 8.04 1.62 -6.63
CA GLY A 56 8.55 0.32 -7.10
C GLY A 56 8.11 -0.90 -6.28
N LEU A 57 7.81 -0.72 -4.99
CA LEU A 57 7.29 -1.80 -4.14
C LEU A 57 5.85 -2.19 -4.49
N MET A 58 5.02 -1.23 -4.91
CA MET A 58 3.62 -1.45 -5.25
C MET A 58 3.42 -2.17 -6.58
N LYS A 59 4.50 -2.49 -7.31
CA LYS A 59 4.44 -3.37 -8.50
C LYS A 59 3.99 -4.80 -8.13
N ARG A 60 4.16 -5.22 -6.88
CA ARG A 60 3.74 -6.53 -6.38
C ARG A 60 2.26 -6.50 -5.97
N GLN A 61 1.40 -7.10 -6.78
CA GLN A 61 -0.06 -7.02 -6.64
C GLN A 61 -0.61 -7.57 -5.30
N ILE A 62 0.09 -8.53 -4.68
CA ILE A 62 -0.34 -9.08 -3.38
C ILE A 62 -0.41 -8.02 -2.28
N LEU A 63 0.43 -6.97 -2.38
CA LEU A 63 0.44 -5.90 -1.37
C LEU A 63 -0.88 -5.14 -1.33
N PHE A 64 -1.53 -4.87 -2.47
CA PHE A 64 -2.83 -4.20 -2.46
C PHE A 64 -3.89 -5.03 -1.73
N LYS A 65 -3.90 -6.35 -1.92
CA LYS A 65 -4.81 -7.25 -1.20
C LYS A 65 -4.56 -7.23 0.31
N LEU A 66 -3.30 -7.29 0.72
CA LEU A 66 -2.92 -7.24 2.14
C LEU A 66 -3.22 -5.87 2.78
N ILE A 67 -2.92 -4.78 2.08
CA ILE A 67 -3.20 -3.41 2.54
C ILE A 67 -4.69 -3.22 2.77
N ARG A 68 -5.53 -3.57 1.78
CA ARG A 68 -7.00 -3.46 1.90
C ARG A 68 -7.53 -4.30 3.07
N LYS A 69 -7.02 -5.53 3.24
CA LYS A 69 -7.38 -6.40 4.37
C LYS A 69 -7.05 -5.73 5.72
N HIS A 70 -5.83 -5.23 5.88
CA HIS A 70 -5.43 -4.56 7.12
C HIS A 70 -6.16 -3.24 7.34
N PHE A 71 -6.43 -2.50 6.27
CA PHE A 71 -7.18 -1.24 6.35
C PHE A 71 -8.59 -1.47 6.90
N HIS A 72 -9.30 -2.50 6.42
CA HIS A 72 -10.58 -2.90 7.00
C HIS A 72 -10.47 -3.29 8.47
N GLN A 73 -9.45 -4.05 8.85
CA GLN A 73 -9.22 -4.45 10.24
C GLN A 73 -8.98 -3.24 11.14
N ILE A 74 -8.23 -2.24 10.66
CA ILE A 74 -7.93 -1.01 11.39
C ILE A 74 -9.19 -0.14 11.54
N LEU A 75 -9.98 0.00 10.47
CA LEU A 75 -11.22 0.76 10.53
C LEU A 75 -12.26 0.13 11.45
N ASN A 76 -12.28 -1.20 11.55
CA ASN A 76 -13.17 -1.95 12.45
C ASN A 76 -14.64 -1.46 12.39
N ASN A 77 -15.16 -1.26 11.17
CA ASN A 77 -16.50 -0.75 10.88
C ASN A 77 -16.84 0.65 11.46
N TYR A 78 -15.84 1.41 11.91
CA TYR A 78 -16.04 2.79 12.37
C TYR A 78 -16.53 3.71 11.23
N ILE A 79 -16.02 3.49 10.01
CA ILE A 79 -16.46 4.20 8.81
C ILE A 79 -17.22 3.21 7.92
N ASN A 80 -18.54 3.37 7.86
CA ASN A 80 -19.42 2.49 7.11
C ASN A 80 -19.97 3.19 5.85
N ILE A 81 -19.10 3.40 4.87
CA ILE A 81 -19.46 3.98 3.56
C ILE A 81 -19.29 2.92 2.45
N PRO A 82 -20.12 2.94 1.39
CA PRO A 82 -20.08 1.94 0.32
C PRO A 82 -18.71 1.84 -0.38
N ILE A 83 -18.04 2.98 -0.60
CA ILE A 83 -16.72 3.03 -1.23
C ILE A 83 -15.64 2.29 -0.43
N ILE A 84 -15.76 2.26 0.90
CA ILE A 84 -14.84 1.51 1.77
C ILE A 84 -15.30 0.07 1.93
N THR A 85 -16.59 -0.19 2.06
CA THR A 85 -17.11 -1.52 2.40
C THR A 85 -17.25 -2.46 1.21
N GLN A 86 -17.53 -1.93 0.02
CA GLN A 86 -17.85 -2.72 -1.18
C GLN A 86 -16.81 -2.49 -2.29
N ASN A 87 -16.33 -1.25 -2.46
CA ASN A 87 -15.47 -0.86 -3.58
C ASN A 87 -14.09 -0.36 -3.11
N ILE A 88 -13.51 -1.03 -2.11
CA ILE A 88 -12.23 -0.64 -1.51
C ILE A 88 -11.07 -0.64 -2.52
N ASP A 89 -11.23 -1.36 -3.61
CA ASP A 89 -10.30 -1.43 -4.72
C ASP A 89 -10.24 -0.16 -5.58
N GLU A 90 -11.35 0.57 -5.64
CA GLU A 90 -11.42 1.91 -6.23
C GLU A 90 -10.92 3.00 -5.26
N TYR A 91 -11.02 2.73 -3.95
CA TYR A 91 -10.56 3.63 -2.91
C TYR A 91 -9.03 3.57 -2.73
N ILE A 92 -8.46 2.38 -2.54
CA ILE A 92 -7.01 2.14 -2.44
C ILE A 92 -6.55 1.47 -3.73
N CYS A 93 -6.11 2.27 -4.69
CA CYS A 93 -5.79 1.81 -6.04
C CYS A 93 -4.33 2.10 -6.42
N PRO A 94 -3.76 1.31 -7.35
CA PRO A 94 -2.49 1.66 -7.96
C PRO A 94 -2.64 2.92 -8.81
N SER A 95 -1.55 3.65 -8.98
CA SER A 95 -1.53 4.71 -9.98
C SER A 95 -1.69 4.15 -11.39
N GLN A 96 -2.67 4.68 -12.12
CA GLN A 96 -2.90 4.36 -13.54
C GLN A 96 -1.77 4.89 -14.44
N LEU A 97 -0.99 5.85 -13.95
CA LEU A 97 0.12 6.48 -14.66
C LEU A 97 1.46 5.74 -14.48
N GLY A 98 1.48 4.65 -13.71
CA GLY A 98 2.68 3.84 -13.50
C GLY A 98 3.89 4.67 -13.01
N ASP A 99 5.04 4.50 -13.66
CA ASP A 99 6.27 5.24 -13.32
C ASP A 99 6.26 6.70 -13.86
N LEU A 100 5.23 7.13 -14.61
CA LEU A 100 5.15 8.45 -15.25
C LEU A 100 4.49 9.54 -14.40
N ILE A 101 4.03 9.22 -13.19
CA ILE A 101 3.30 10.15 -12.30
C ILE A 101 4.06 11.46 -12.14
N GLY A 102 5.39 11.41 -12.02
CA GLY A 102 6.22 12.60 -11.80
C GLY A 102 6.49 13.44 -13.06
N ILE A 103 6.23 12.92 -14.25
CA ILE A 103 6.52 13.61 -15.52
C ILE A 103 5.25 14.23 -16.11
N GLN A 104 4.09 13.59 -15.95
CA GLN A 104 2.82 14.11 -16.47
C GLN A 104 2.10 15.08 -15.53
N SER A 105 2.51 15.18 -14.26
CA SER A 105 1.96 16.15 -13.32
C SER A 105 2.78 17.44 -13.20
N ALA A 106 3.79 17.63 -14.07
CA ALA A 106 4.67 18.80 -14.11
C ALA A 106 4.26 19.77 -15.21
#